data_AF-A0A154BXK7-F1
#
_entry.id   AF-A0A154BXK7-F1
#
_cell.length_a   1.000
_cell.length_b   1.000
_cell.length_c   1.000
_cell.angle_alpha   90.00
_cell.angle_beta   90.00
_cell.angle_gamma   90.00
#
_symmetry.space_group_name_H-M   'P 1'
#
loop_
_entity.id
_entity.type
_entity.pdbx_description
1 polymer ?
#
loop_
_entity_poly.entity_id
_entity_poly.type
_entity_poly.pdbx_seq_one_letter_code
_entity_poly.pdbx_strand_id
1 'polypeptide(L)'
;MKKPLLLLSMLLLAFTTGCAGSPTPEKPKPVEPPAEGQKQAASAKKNSVAKFETSKGVFTVELFEDKAPITAGNFITLINKKFYDGLIFHRVIDGFMIQGGDPKGTGSGGPGYNIPDEFHPDLKHTGAGILSMANAGPNTGGSQFFITLAPTPWLDNRHAIFGKVIEGLDVVQAIGKVKTGPMDRPVEEVVIKKITIETK
;
A
#
# COMPACT_ATOMS: atom_id res chain seq x y z
N MET A 1 -25.36 54.47 -23.22
CA MET A 1 -25.10 55.26 -24.45
C MET A 1 -23.63 55.06 -24.81
N LYS A 2 -23.16 54.49 -25.94
CA LYS A 2 -23.72 54.07 -27.24
C LYS A 2 -22.77 52.96 -27.78
N LYS A 3 -23.31 51.87 -28.33
CA LYS A 3 -22.69 51.13 -29.47
C LYS A 3 -22.99 51.95 -30.76
N PRO A 4 -22.61 51.53 -31.99
CA PRO A 4 -21.40 50.92 -32.58
C PRO A 4 -20.92 51.76 -33.80
N LEU A 5 -19.90 51.35 -34.58
CA LEU A 5 -19.85 51.70 -36.02
C LEU A 5 -18.99 50.72 -36.85
N LEU A 6 -19.57 50.34 -38.00
CA LEU A 6 -19.08 49.48 -39.06
C LEU A 6 -17.83 50.03 -39.77
N LEU A 7 -17.05 49.15 -40.40
CA LEU A 7 -16.61 49.40 -41.79
C LEU A 7 -16.55 48.13 -42.63
N LEU A 8 -17.12 48.28 -43.81
CA LEU A 8 -17.36 47.33 -44.90
C LEU A 8 -16.18 47.39 -45.89
N SER A 9 -15.76 46.27 -46.45
CA SER A 9 -15.02 46.26 -47.72
C SER A 9 -15.19 44.91 -48.42
N MET A 10 -15.49 45.03 -49.71
CA MET A 10 -16.12 44.09 -50.63
C MET A 10 -15.13 43.85 -51.77
N LEU A 11 -14.92 42.61 -52.22
CA LEU A 11 -14.31 42.39 -53.53
C LEU A 11 -14.90 41.17 -54.27
N LEU A 12 -15.26 41.46 -55.53
CA LEU A 12 -15.89 40.71 -56.61
C LEU A 12 -15.25 39.33 -56.91
N LEU A 13 -16.01 38.24 -57.17
CA LEU A 13 -16.83 37.82 -58.34
C LEU A 13 -16.03 37.06 -59.44
N ALA A 14 -16.35 35.77 -59.68
CA ALA A 14 -16.57 35.19 -61.02
C ALA A 14 -17.02 33.70 -61.00
N PHE A 15 -18.21 33.49 -61.59
CA PHE A 15 -18.77 32.34 -62.32
C PHE A 15 -17.99 31.02 -62.50
N THR A 16 -18.65 29.87 -62.31
CA THR A 16 -19.38 29.11 -63.36
C THR A 16 -19.84 27.73 -62.85
N THR A 17 -20.87 27.24 -63.55
CA THR A 17 -21.63 25.98 -63.49
C THR A 17 -20.84 24.68 -63.36
N GLY A 18 -21.43 23.69 -62.67
CA GLY A 18 -21.07 22.28 -62.83
C GLY A 18 -21.86 21.33 -61.93
N CYS A 19 -22.92 20.71 -62.46
CA CYS A 19 -23.51 19.51 -61.89
C CYS A 19 -22.52 18.34 -62.05
N ALA A 20 -22.18 17.64 -60.98
CA ALA A 20 -21.48 16.36 -61.03
C ALA A 20 -21.90 15.46 -59.88
N GLY A 21 -22.04 14.17 -60.19
CA GLY A 21 -22.78 13.15 -59.47
C GLY A 21 -22.37 12.91 -58.02
N SER A 22 -23.37 12.47 -57.25
CA SER A 22 -23.20 11.91 -55.92
C SER A 22 -22.28 10.68 -55.98
N PRO A 23 -21.18 10.63 -55.20
CA PRO A 23 -20.44 9.39 -55.01
C PRO A 23 -21.27 8.46 -54.12
N THR A 24 -21.40 7.22 -54.58
CA THR A 24 -21.99 6.09 -53.84
C THR A 24 -21.21 5.85 -52.54
N PRO A 25 -21.87 5.49 -51.43
CA PRO A 25 -21.18 5.19 -50.19
C PRO A 25 -20.41 3.87 -50.34
N GLU A 26 -19.08 3.94 -50.23
CA GLU A 26 -18.21 2.77 -50.17
C GLU A 26 -18.45 2.05 -48.84
N LYS A 27 -18.73 0.74 -48.89
CA LYS A 27 -18.93 -0.09 -47.70
C LYS A 27 -17.63 -0.12 -46.88
N PRO A 28 -17.66 0.13 -45.56
CA PRO A 28 -16.46 0.01 -44.73
C PRO A 28 -15.97 -1.45 -44.70
N LYS A 29 -14.66 -1.65 -44.91
CA LYS A 29 -13.98 -2.93 -44.71
C LYS A 29 -14.08 -3.33 -43.22
N PRO A 30 -14.22 -4.63 -42.90
CA PRO A 30 -14.23 -5.10 -41.52
C PRO A 30 -12.93 -4.67 -40.82
N VAL A 31 -13.07 -3.94 -39.72
CA VAL A 31 -11.96 -3.67 -38.79
C VAL A 31 -11.80 -4.93 -37.95
N GLU A 32 -10.67 -5.62 -38.09
CA GLU A 32 -10.28 -6.69 -37.17
C GLU A 32 -10.26 -6.14 -35.74
N PRO A 33 -10.89 -6.83 -34.77
CA PRO A 33 -10.78 -6.43 -33.38
C PRO A 33 -9.31 -6.48 -32.94
N PRO A 34 -8.82 -5.48 -32.18
CA PRO A 34 -7.46 -5.52 -31.66
C PRO A 34 -7.31 -6.75 -30.77
N ALA A 35 -6.24 -7.51 -31.01
CA ALA A 35 -5.90 -8.74 -30.32
C ALA A 35 -6.02 -8.60 -28.79
N GLU A 36 -6.92 -9.38 -28.21
CA GLU A 36 -6.94 -9.68 -26.78
C GLU A 36 -5.65 -10.40 -26.38
N GLY A 37 -5.11 -10.01 -25.22
CA GLY A 37 -4.35 -10.93 -24.39
C GLY A 37 -2.83 -10.92 -24.56
N GLN A 38 -2.17 -9.84 -24.11
CA GLN A 38 -0.87 -10.00 -23.47
C GLN A 38 -1.07 -10.12 -21.96
N LYS A 39 -1.54 -11.29 -21.53
CA LYS A 39 -1.40 -11.72 -20.14
C LYS A 39 0.08 -12.05 -19.95
N GLN A 40 0.86 -11.03 -19.62
CA GLN A 40 2.26 -11.20 -19.24
C GLN A 40 2.25 -12.03 -17.96
N ALA A 41 2.59 -13.31 -18.08
CA ALA A 41 2.82 -14.18 -16.95
C ALA A 41 4.02 -13.58 -16.19
N ALA A 42 3.71 -12.77 -15.17
CA ALA A 42 4.70 -12.33 -14.21
C ALA A 42 5.33 -13.58 -13.62
N SER A 43 6.64 -13.75 -13.84
CA SER A 43 7.45 -14.68 -13.06
C SER A 43 7.09 -14.45 -11.59
N ALA A 44 6.53 -15.47 -10.93
CA ALA A 44 6.10 -15.37 -9.54
C ALA A 44 7.33 -15.07 -8.68
N LYS A 45 7.54 -13.78 -8.40
CA LYS A 45 8.61 -13.32 -7.52
C LYS A 45 8.35 -13.98 -6.16
N LYS A 46 9.33 -14.73 -5.68
CA LYS A 46 9.26 -15.33 -4.35
C LYS A 46 9.18 -14.19 -3.32
N ASN A 47 8.22 -14.30 -2.39
CA ASN A 47 8.04 -13.35 -1.31
C ASN A 47 9.30 -13.28 -0.42
N SER A 48 9.73 -12.06 -0.14
CA SER A 48 10.85 -11.79 0.77
C SER A 48 10.50 -12.15 2.21
N VAL A 49 11.50 -12.50 3.01
CA VAL A 49 11.35 -12.71 4.46
C VAL A 49 12.02 -11.56 5.20
N ALA A 50 11.29 -10.90 6.09
CA ALA A 50 11.82 -9.90 7.00
C ALA A 50 12.13 -10.53 8.37
N LYS A 51 13.38 -10.44 8.81
CA LYS A 51 13.82 -10.86 10.13
C LYS A 51 13.85 -9.67 11.07
N PHE A 52 13.10 -9.77 12.16
CA PHE A 52 13.04 -8.79 13.22
C PHE A 52 13.92 -9.26 14.38
N GLU A 53 14.94 -8.48 14.72
CA GLU A 53 15.70 -8.66 15.94
C GLU A 53 15.21 -7.64 16.97
N THR A 54 14.65 -8.11 18.09
CA THR A 54 14.08 -7.26 19.13
C THR A 54 14.79 -7.43 20.47
N SER A 55 14.43 -6.60 21.44
CA SER A 55 14.80 -6.78 22.85
C SER A 55 14.19 -8.03 23.51
N LYS A 56 13.10 -8.59 22.95
CA LYS A 56 12.41 -9.78 23.48
C LYS A 56 12.72 -11.08 22.74
N GLY A 57 13.44 -11.01 21.62
CA GLY A 57 13.80 -12.18 20.82
C GLY A 57 13.80 -11.87 19.33
N VAL A 58 13.88 -12.92 18.52
CA VAL A 58 13.90 -12.85 17.06
C VAL A 58 12.65 -13.51 16.51
N PHE A 59 12.03 -12.90 15.50
CA PHE A 59 10.95 -13.51 14.73
C PHE A 59 11.09 -13.14 13.25
N THR A 60 10.48 -13.93 12.37
CA THR A 60 10.53 -13.70 10.92
C THR A 60 9.12 -13.61 10.34
N VAL A 61 8.98 -12.78 9.31
CA VAL A 61 7.72 -12.47 8.63
C VAL A 61 7.90 -12.68 7.13
N GLU A 62 7.02 -13.46 6.52
CA GLU A 62 6.87 -13.47 5.06
C GLU A 62 6.13 -12.20 4.62
N LEU A 63 6.68 -11.48 3.65
CA LEU A 63 6.08 -10.27 3.07
C LEU A 63 5.35 -10.63 1.78
N PHE A 64 4.05 -10.36 1.72
CA PHE A 64 3.17 -10.71 0.59
C PHE A 64 3.33 -9.75 -0.59
N GLU A 65 4.49 -9.73 -1.21
CA GLU A 65 4.81 -8.87 -2.37
C GLU A 65 3.93 -9.17 -3.59
N ASP A 66 3.41 -10.38 -3.69
CA ASP A 66 2.48 -10.82 -4.73
C ASP A 66 1.05 -10.27 -4.55
N LYS A 67 0.62 -10.07 -3.30
CA LYS A 67 -0.76 -9.66 -2.96
C LYS A 67 -0.88 -8.21 -2.53
N ALA A 68 0.18 -7.65 -1.97
CA ALA A 68 0.26 -6.27 -1.51
C ALA A 68 1.61 -5.62 -1.93
N PRO A 69 1.93 -5.56 -3.24
CA PRO A 69 3.21 -5.06 -3.74
C PRO A 69 3.57 -3.64 -3.30
N ILE A 70 2.60 -2.72 -3.22
CA ILE A 70 2.87 -1.33 -2.81
C ILE A 70 3.26 -1.29 -1.34
N THR A 71 2.47 -1.97 -0.50
CA THR A 71 2.63 -1.95 0.95
C THR A 71 3.88 -2.70 1.38
N ALA A 72 4.08 -3.92 0.85
CA ALA A 72 5.27 -4.72 1.11
C ALA A 72 6.54 -4.06 0.54
N GLY A 73 6.48 -3.52 -0.67
CA GLY A 73 7.61 -2.83 -1.31
C GLY A 73 8.05 -1.57 -0.54
N ASN A 74 7.08 -0.80 -0.02
CA ASN A 74 7.36 0.32 0.88
C ASN A 74 8.06 -0.15 2.16
N PHE A 75 7.56 -1.21 2.79
CA PHE A 75 8.16 -1.77 4.01
C PHE A 75 9.60 -2.24 3.78
N ILE A 76 9.86 -2.96 2.69
CA ILE A 76 11.21 -3.39 2.27
C ILE A 76 12.13 -2.20 2.05
N THR A 77 11.62 -1.14 1.38
CA THR A 77 12.39 0.09 1.14
C THR A 77 12.81 0.75 2.45
N LEU A 78 11.91 0.84 3.43
CA LEU A 78 12.20 1.40 4.75
C LEU A 78 13.17 0.53 5.56
N ILE A 79 13.05 -0.80 5.49
CA ILE A 79 14.03 -1.74 6.08
C ILE A 79 15.44 -1.51 5.51
N ASN A 80 15.56 -1.42 4.19
CA ASN A 80 16.85 -1.22 3.52
C ASN A 80 17.50 0.12 3.88
N LYS A 81 16.68 1.14 4.17
CA LYS A 81 17.12 2.44 4.69
C LYS A 81 17.42 2.44 6.20
N LYS A 82 17.33 1.30 6.88
CA LYS A 82 17.49 1.17 8.34
C LYS A 82 16.51 2.03 9.14
N PHE A 83 15.34 2.33 8.55
CA PHE A 83 14.36 3.23 9.15
C PHE A 83 13.81 2.71 10.48
N TYR A 84 13.71 1.39 10.62
CA TYR A 84 13.13 0.74 11.80
C TYR A 84 14.14 0.43 12.92
N ASP A 85 15.43 0.62 12.67
CA ASP A 85 16.48 0.28 13.62
C ASP A 85 16.41 1.21 14.84
N GLY A 86 16.32 0.62 16.03
CA GLY A 86 16.17 1.34 17.30
C GLY A 86 14.76 1.82 17.61
N LEU A 87 13.78 1.63 16.73
CA LEU A 87 12.39 2.01 17.01
C LEU A 87 11.75 1.08 18.04
N ILE A 88 10.62 1.51 18.62
CA ILE A 88 9.91 0.76 19.65
C ILE A 88 8.54 0.28 19.17
N PHE A 89 8.03 -0.77 19.83
CA PHE A 89 6.60 -1.02 19.88
C PHE A 89 5.97 -0.03 20.85
N HIS A 90 5.42 1.07 20.33
CA HIS A 90 4.92 2.17 21.15
C HIS A 90 3.53 1.92 21.73
N ARG A 91 2.82 0.90 21.24
CA ARG A 91 1.49 0.51 21.72
C ARG A 91 1.31 -1.01 21.67
N VAL A 92 0.91 -1.61 22.79
CA VAL A 92 0.73 -3.06 22.95
C VAL A 92 -0.57 -3.32 23.68
N ILE A 93 -1.45 -4.14 23.11
CA ILE A 93 -2.71 -4.53 23.74
C ILE A 93 -2.81 -6.05 23.71
N ASP A 94 -2.77 -6.66 24.90
CA ASP A 94 -2.92 -8.11 25.05
C ASP A 94 -4.24 -8.59 24.45
N GLY A 95 -4.19 -9.71 23.73
CA GLY A 95 -5.33 -10.24 22.99
C GLY A 95 -5.75 -9.45 21.75
N PHE A 96 -5.03 -8.38 21.38
CA PHE A 96 -5.34 -7.59 20.18
C PHE A 96 -4.15 -7.48 19.22
N MET A 97 -3.15 -6.64 19.53
CA MET A 97 -2.03 -6.39 18.61
C MET A 97 -0.82 -5.73 19.30
N ILE A 98 0.33 -5.80 18.63
CA ILE A 98 1.54 -5.01 18.93
C ILE A 98 1.79 -4.04 17.78
N GLN A 99 1.95 -2.74 18.06
CA GLN A 99 2.10 -1.69 17.05
C GLN A 99 3.44 -0.98 17.18
N GLY A 100 4.12 -0.81 16.04
CA GLY A 100 5.44 -0.20 15.92
C GLY A 100 5.58 0.63 14.64
N GLY A 101 6.82 1.00 14.31
CA GLY A 101 7.14 1.71 13.06
C GLY A 101 6.95 3.23 13.10
N ASP A 102 6.82 3.82 14.30
CA ASP A 102 6.82 5.28 14.48
C ASP A 102 8.21 5.78 14.91
N PRO A 103 8.90 6.62 14.10
CA PRO A 103 10.20 7.19 14.47
C PRO A 103 10.17 8.14 15.66
N LYS A 104 9.01 8.71 16.01
CA LYS A 104 8.84 9.55 17.19
C LYS A 104 8.49 8.74 18.44
N GLY A 105 8.02 7.51 18.26
CA GLY A 105 7.52 6.66 19.35
C GLY A 105 6.27 7.18 20.05
N THR A 106 5.53 8.13 19.44
CA THR A 106 4.35 8.79 20.02
C THR A 106 3.02 8.25 19.47
N GLY A 107 3.06 7.42 18.43
CA GLY A 107 1.93 6.99 17.61
C GLY A 107 1.58 7.94 16.46
N SER A 108 2.31 9.05 16.28
CA SER A 108 1.95 10.12 15.34
C SER A 108 3.04 10.49 14.33
N GLY A 109 4.22 9.85 14.39
CA GLY A 109 5.22 9.98 13.33
C GLY A 109 5.00 9.01 12.18
N GLY A 110 5.88 9.11 11.19
CA GLY A 110 5.82 8.36 9.95
C GLY A 110 7.04 8.64 9.08
N PRO A 111 7.09 8.14 7.84
CA PRO A 111 8.24 8.27 6.95
C PRO A 111 8.26 9.60 6.18
N GLY A 112 7.31 10.51 6.45
CA GLY A 112 7.14 11.79 5.76
C GLY A 112 6.25 11.74 4.51
N TYR A 113 5.64 10.59 4.22
CA TYR A 113 4.71 10.39 3.12
C TYR A 113 3.69 9.30 3.46
N ASN A 114 2.64 9.21 2.65
CA ASN A 114 1.62 8.18 2.74
C ASN A 114 1.62 7.27 1.51
N ILE A 115 1.08 6.06 1.67
CA ILE A 115 0.82 5.10 0.60
C ILE A 115 -0.68 4.79 0.50
N PRO A 116 -1.20 4.40 -0.69
CA PRO A 116 -2.58 3.96 -0.83
C PRO A 116 -2.82 2.65 -0.06
N ASP A 117 -4.07 2.44 0.39
CA ASP A 117 -4.45 1.16 0.96
C ASP A 117 -4.52 0.08 -0.13
N GLU A 118 -4.13 -1.14 0.23
CA GLU A 118 -4.03 -2.27 -0.68
C GLU A 118 -4.69 -3.49 -0.05
N PHE A 119 -5.83 -3.90 -0.60
CA PHE A 119 -6.64 -5.00 -0.08
C PHE A 119 -6.71 -6.15 -1.08
N HIS A 120 -6.59 -7.37 -0.58
CA HIS A 120 -6.68 -8.59 -1.38
C HIS A 120 -7.80 -9.49 -0.82
N PRO A 121 -8.64 -10.13 -1.65
CA PRO A 121 -9.75 -10.97 -1.20
C PRO A 121 -9.30 -12.06 -0.22
N ASP A 122 -8.16 -12.70 -0.49
CA ASP A 122 -7.59 -13.78 0.32
C ASP A 122 -6.92 -13.33 1.63
N LEU A 123 -6.73 -12.03 1.83
CA LEU A 123 -6.08 -11.51 3.03
C LEU A 123 -7.15 -11.02 4.01
N LYS A 124 -7.17 -11.65 5.19
CA LYS A 124 -8.13 -11.42 6.28
C LYS A 124 -7.43 -11.57 7.62
N HIS A 125 -7.82 -10.79 8.62
CA HIS A 125 -7.25 -10.80 9.97
C HIS A 125 -7.79 -11.98 10.79
N THR A 126 -7.49 -13.21 10.36
CA THR A 126 -8.08 -14.47 10.88
C THR A 126 -7.42 -15.01 12.14
N GLY A 127 -6.31 -14.44 12.59
CA GLY A 127 -5.59 -14.96 13.76
C GLY A 127 -4.37 -14.12 14.13
N ALA A 128 -3.59 -14.64 15.06
CA ALA A 128 -2.33 -14.04 15.50
C ALA A 128 -1.25 -14.11 14.41
N GLY A 129 -0.30 -13.17 14.47
CA GLY A 129 0.87 -13.13 13.61
C GLY A 129 0.63 -12.48 12.24
N ILE A 130 -0.49 -11.81 12.02
CA ILE A 130 -0.77 -11.11 10.75
C ILE A 130 -0.17 -9.72 10.81
N LEU A 131 0.71 -9.39 9.86
CA LEU A 131 1.35 -8.08 9.73
C LEU A 131 0.48 -7.18 8.84
N SER A 132 0.11 -6.01 9.37
CA SER A 132 -0.82 -5.09 8.72
C SER A 132 -0.43 -3.63 8.94
N MET A 133 -0.76 -2.77 7.98
CA MET A 133 -0.39 -1.35 7.96
C MET A 133 -1.32 -0.55 8.87
N ALA A 134 -0.76 0.20 9.82
CA ALA A 134 -1.54 1.15 10.60
C ALA A 134 -1.83 2.39 9.75
N ASN A 135 -3.01 3.00 9.94
CA ASN A 135 -3.42 4.20 9.24
C ASN A 135 -4.32 5.08 10.14
N ALA A 136 -4.53 6.33 9.75
CA ALA A 136 -5.44 7.30 10.38
C ALA A 136 -6.72 7.52 9.55
N GLY A 137 -7.06 6.56 8.70
CA GLY A 137 -8.10 6.67 7.67
C GLY A 137 -7.60 6.17 6.30
N PRO A 138 -8.48 6.14 5.29
CA PRO A 138 -8.14 5.58 3.99
C PRO A 138 -6.91 6.25 3.34
N ASN A 139 -5.98 5.45 2.80
CA ASN A 139 -4.77 5.89 2.09
C ASN A 139 -3.82 6.76 2.95
N THR A 140 -3.74 6.47 4.25
CA THR A 140 -2.84 7.17 5.18
C THR A 140 -1.83 6.25 5.87
N GLY A 141 -1.64 5.06 5.31
CA GLY A 141 -0.54 4.17 5.70
C GLY A 141 0.81 4.80 5.35
N GLY A 142 1.88 4.38 6.03
CA GLY A 142 3.22 4.93 5.82
C GLY A 142 4.28 3.97 6.34
N SER A 143 4.76 4.18 7.56
CA SER A 143 5.77 3.31 8.18
C SER A 143 5.25 2.52 9.36
N GLN A 144 4.15 2.95 9.98
CA GLN A 144 3.60 2.31 11.16
C GLN A 144 2.88 1.02 10.78
N PHE A 145 3.14 -0.04 11.54
CA PHE A 145 2.55 -1.36 11.32
C PHE A 145 2.09 -1.94 12.65
N PHE A 146 1.23 -2.95 12.57
CA PHE A 146 0.89 -3.79 13.71
C PHE A 146 0.94 -5.27 13.36
N ILE A 147 1.18 -6.10 14.37
CA ILE A 147 1.07 -7.56 14.28
C ILE A 147 -0.04 -8.02 15.22
N THR A 148 -1.01 -8.76 14.71
CA THR A 148 -2.15 -9.25 15.49
C THR A 148 -1.74 -10.30 16.53
N LEU A 149 -2.44 -10.33 17.66
CA LEU A 149 -2.29 -11.34 18.72
C LEU A 149 -3.51 -12.29 18.79
N ALA A 150 -4.59 -11.96 18.07
CA ALA A 150 -5.82 -12.73 17.98
C ALA A 150 -6.53 -12.44 16.64
N PRO A 151 -7.62 -13.14 16.28
CA PRO A 151 -8.46 -12.75 15.15
C PRO A 151 -9.05 -11.35 15.35
N THR A 152 -8.98 -10.50 14.32
CA THR A 152 -9.47 -9.10 14.35
C THR A 152 -10.27 -8.75 13.10
N PRO A 153 -11.37 -9.48 12.77
CA PRO A 153 -12.08 -9.34 11.50
C PRO A 153 -12.67 -7.94 11.25
N TRP A 154 -12.89 -7.14 12.29
CA TRP A 154 -13.35 -5.75 12.15
C TRP A 154 -12.33 -4.82 11.47
N LEU A 155 -11.07 -5.25 11.32
CA LEU A 155 -10.02 -4.54 10.61
C LEU A 155 -9.93 -4.89 9.11
N ASP A 156 -10.69 -5.90 8.65
CA ASP A 156 -10.67 -6.34 7.26
C ASP A 156 -11.10 -5.22 6.31
N ASN A 157 -10.33 -5.03 5.23
CA ASN A 157 -10.50 -3.96 4.25
C ASN A 157 -10.48 -2.54 4.86
N ARG A 158 -9.88 -2.39 6.05
CA ARG A 158 -9.56 -1.09 6.68
C ARG A 158 -8.07 -0.91 6.87
N HIS A 159 -7.34 -2.00 7.05
CA HIS A 159 -5.88 -2.02 7.17
C HIS A 159 -5.30 -3.03 6.19
N ALA A 160 -4.30 -2.60 5.41
CA ALA A 160 -3.66 -3.41 4.39
C ALA A 160 -2.80 -4.50 5.06
N ILE A 161 -3.18 -5.76 4.89
CA ILE A 161 -2.36 -6.90 5.29
C ILE A 161 -1.26 -7.08 4.25
N PHE A 162 -0.01 -7.15 4.68
CA PHE A 162 1.13 -7.26 3.78
C PHE A 162 2.18 -8.29 4.24
N GLY A 163 1.87 -9.07 5.27
CA GLY A 163 2.72 -10.19 5.65
C GLY A 163 2.15 -11.05 6.77
N LYS A 164 2.89 -12.10 7.14
CA LYS A 164 2.56 -12.99 8.24
C LYS A 164 3.82 -13.54 8.91
N VAL A 165 3.82 -13.61 10.23
CA VAL A 165 4.85 -14.26 11.04
C VAL A 165 4.92 -15.74 10.65
N ILE A 166 6.12 -16.20 10.28
CA ILE A 166 6.39 -17.59 9.90
C ILE A 166 7.23 -18.33 10.94
N GLU A 167 8.06 -17.62 11.72
CA GLU A 167 8.80 -18.16 12.86
C GLU A 167 8.84 -17.14 14.00
N GLY A 168 8.88 -17.60 15.25
CA GLY A 168 8.95 -16.71 16.43
C GLY A 168 7.61 -16.09 16.84
N LEU A 169 6.48 -16.77 16.61
CA LEU A 169 5.17 -16.28 17.08
C LEU A 169 5.09 -16.18 18.61
N ASP A 170 5.80 -17.05 19.33
CA ASP A 170 5.97 -17.01 20.78
C ASP A 170 6.66 -15.72 21.23
N VAL A 171 7.64 -15.21 20.48
CA VAL A 171 8.28 -13.91 20.73
C VAL A 171 7.28 -12.78 20.55
N VAL A 172 6.48 -12.81 19.47
CA VAL A 172 5.42 -11.82 19.23
C VAL A 172 4.38 -11.83 20.37
N GLN A 173 3.97 -13.00 20.83
CA GLN A 173 3.07 -13.16 21.97
C GLN A 173 3.70 -12.67 23.28
N ALA A 174 5.00 -12.92 23.49
CA ALA A 174 5.72 -12.43 24.66
C ALA A 174 5.79 -10.90 24.68
N ILE A 175 5.97 -10.24 23.52
CA ILE A 175 5.83 -8.78 23.40
C ILE A 175 4.40 -8.36 23.76
N GLY A 176 3.39 -9.08 23.28
CA GLY A 176 1.98 -8.83 23.58
C GLY A 176 1.60 -8.87 25.07
N LYS A 177 2.40 -9.55 25.90
CA LYS A 177 2.16 -9.72 27.34
C LYS A 177 3.00 -8.82 28.24
N VAL A 178 3.75 -7.88 27.68
CA VAL A 178 4.52 -6.92 28.51
C VAL A 178 3.56 -6.03 29.30
N LYS A 179 4.02 -5.57 30.47
CA LYS A 179 3.26 -4.61 31.27
C LYS A 179 3.14 -3.29 30.51
N THR A 180 1.91 -2.79 30.39
CA THR A 180 1.61 -1.50 29.77
C THR A 180 1.12 -0.46 30.77
N GLY A 181 1.37 0.81 30.47
CA GLY A 181 0.90 1.97 31.20
C GLY A 181 -0.19 2.71 30.43
N PRO A 182 -0.37 4.02 30.68
CA PRO A 182 -1.33 4.84 29.94
C PRO A 182 -1.14 4.75 28.42
N MET A 183 -2.24 4.83 27.67
CA MET A 183 -2.25 4.72 26.20
C MET A 183 -1.71 3.39 25.65
N ASP A 184 -1.76 2.33 26.47
CA ASP A 184 -1.27 1.00 26.13
C ASP A 184 0.24 0.96 25.80
N ARG A 185 1.00 1.96 26.27
CA ARG A 185 2.46 2.02 26.06
C ARG A 185 3.17 1.02 26.97
N PRO A 186 4.09 0.18 26.49
CA PRO A 186 4.93 -0.64 27.36
C PRO A 186 5.66 0.19 28.43
N VAL A 187 5.64 -0.29 29.68
CA VAL A 187 6.36 0.35 30.79
C VAL A 187 7.87 0.24 30.59
N GLU A 188 8.32 -0.92 30.12
CA GLU A 188 9.68 -1.14 29.63
C GLU A 188 9.64 -1.18 28.10
N GLU A 189 10.51 -0.40 27.47
CA GLU A 189 10.51 -0.29 26.01
C GLU A 189 10.87 -1.61 25.34
N VAL A 190 10.03 -2.05 24.41
CA VAL A 190 10.34 -3.16 23.51
C VAL A 190 10.94 -2.59 22.23
N VAL A 191 12.27 -2.62 22.16
CA VAL A 191 13.03 -2.09 21.03
C VAL A 191 13.14 -3.10 19.88
N ILE A 192 12.92 -2.64 18.65
CA ILE A 192 13.32 -3.26 17.39
C ILE A 192 14.79 -2.90 17.17
N LYS A 193 15.69 -3.82 17.48
CA LYS A 193 17.14 -3.57 17.36
C LYS A 193 17.51 -3.34 15.89
N LYS A 194 17.00 -4.18 15.00
CA LYS A 194 17.09 -4.01 13.55
C LYS A 194 16.09 -4.91 12.83
N ILE A 195 15.82 -4.57 11.57
CA ILE A 195 15.12 -5.45 10.63
C ILE A 195 16.02 -5.69 9.41
N THR A 196 16.05 -6.92 8.91
CA THR A 196 16.80 -7.28 7.69
C THR A 196 15.96 -8.12 6.75
N ILE A 197 16.17 -7.96 5.44
CA ILE A 197 15.58 -8.86 4.43
C ILE A 197 16.49 -10.06 4.23
N GLU A 198 15.93 -11.26 4.35
CA GLU A 198 16.58 -12.52 4.00
C GLU A 198 16.15 -12.93 2.59
N THR A 199 17.12 -13.01 1.67
CA THR A 199 16.90 -13.55 0.33
C THR A 199 16.94 -15.08 0.40
N LYS A 200 15.82 -15.73 0.07
CA LYS A 200 15.75 -17.20 -0.12
C LYS A 200 15.82 -17.58 -1.59
#